data_AF-A0A147B9I5-F1
#
_entry.id   AF-A0A147B9I5-F1
#
_cell.length_a   1.000
_cell.length_b   1.000
_cell.length_c   1.000
_cell.angle_alpha   90.00
_cell.angle_beta   90.00
_cell.angle_gamma   90.00
#
_symmetry.space_group_name_H-M   'P 1'
#
loop_
_entity.id
_entity.type
_entity.pdbx_description
1 polymer ?
#
loop_
_entity_poly.entity_id
_entity_poly.type
_entity_poly.pdbx_seq_one_letter_code
_entity_poly.pdbx_strand_id
1 'polypeptide(L)'
;VWLKLEGLRGIVDRYLEESYQASHAQRLIRTFIDRAKKTLDQGHNQKAVLMVITQNDKNAALIRKTRSLLEEPVPLAGEQELAEGSKNVSSWNLAEEVNMDFHVSFALLAFVSILLILMVFGISVGLWFIDPGRDSIIYRWTQQRIKRD
;
A
#
# COMPACT_ATOMS: atom_id res chain seq x y z
N VAL A 1 -18.21 -23.96 34.72
CA VAL A 1 -17.06 -23.33 34.03
C VAL A 1 -17.48 -23.03 32.62
N TRP A 2 -17.22 -21.81 32.12
CA TRP A 2 -17.58 -21.40 30.77
C TRP A 2 -16.31 -21.35 29.92
N LEU A 3 -16.29 -22.08 28.81
CA LEU A 3 -15.19 -22.09 27.85
C LEU A 3 -15.66 -21.40 26.58
N LYS A 4 -15.03 -20.27 26.23
CA LYS A 4 -15.33 -19.53 25.01
C LYS A 4 -14.32 -19.91 23.92
N LEU A 5 -14.81 -20.36 22.77
CA LEU A 5 -13.97 -20.67 21.60
C LEU A 5 -14.24 -19.65 20.48
N GLU A 6 -13.33 -18.69 20.29
CA GLU A 6 -13.44 -17.68 19.22
C GLU A 6 -12.64 -18.03 17.96
N GLY A 7 -11.74 -19.02 18.03
CA GLY A 7 -10.75 -19.30 16.99
C GLY A 7 -11.31 -19.82 15.66
N LEU A 8 -12.50 -20.44 15.65
CA LEU A 8 -13.10 -20.99 14.44
C LEU A 8 -13.40 -19.90 13.41
N ARG A 9 -13.86 -18.73 13.87
CA ARG A 9 -14.19 -17.60 12.99
C ARG A 9 -12.99 -17.13 12.19
N GLY A 10 -11.84 -16.92 12.84
CA GLY A 10 -10.63 -16.46 12.16
C GLY A 10 -10.14 -17.43 11.07
N ILE A 11 -10.42 -18.73 11.22
CA ILE A 11 -10.09 -19.75 10.22
C ILE A 11 -11.07 -19.68 9.05
N VAL A 12 -12.38 -19.58 9.33
CA VAL A 12 -13.43 -19.47 8.30
C VAL A 12 -13.28 -18.20 7.47
N ASP A 13 -13.02 -17.06 8.11
CA ASP A 13 -12.84 -15.77 7.41
C ASP A 13 -11.59 -15.77 6.53
N ARG A 14 -10.50 -16.44 6.95
CA ARG A 14 -9.23 -16.47 6.20
C ARG A 14 -9.27 -17.44 5.02
N TYR A 15 -9.86 -18.61 5.19
CA TYR A 15 -9.78 -19.69 4.21
C TYR A 15 -11.09 -19.92 3.42
N LEU A 16 -12.18 -19.21 3.74
CA LEU A 16 -13.54 -19.43 3.25
C LEU A 16 -14.17 -20.74 3.75
N GLU A 17 -15.51 -20.78 3.77
CA GLU A 17 -16.32 -21.89 4.32
C GLU A 17 -16.03 -23.23 3.62
N GLU A 18 -15.69 -23.22 2.33
CA GLU A 18 -15.48 -24.43 1.53
C GLU A 18 -14.06 -25.03 1.64
N SER A 19 -13.16 -24.36 2.35
CA SER A 19 -11.78 -24.84 2.46
C SER A 19 -11.65 -26.11 3.30
N TYR A 20 -10.60 -26.87 2.96
CA TYR A 20 -10.18 -28.03 3.75
C TYR A 20 -9.90 -27.64 5.20
N GLN A 21 -9.28 -26.47 5.43
CA GLN A 21 -8.92 -25.97 6.76
C GLN A 21 -10.15 -25.67 7.61
N ALA A 22 -11.18 -25.04 7.04
CA ALA A 22 -12.43 -24.75 7.75
C ALA A 22 -13.17 -26.05 8.12
N SER A 23 -13.31 -26.98 7.18
CA SER A 23 -13.97 -28.27 7.42
C SER A 23 -13.19 -29.15 8.42
N HIS A 24 -11.86 -29.12 8.38
CA HIS A 24 -11.01 -29.83 9.33
C HIS A 24 -11.12 -29.24 10.75
N ALA A 25 -11.15 -27.92 10.88
CA ALA A 25 -11.33 -27.25 12.17
C ALA A 25 -12.69 -27.61 12.81
N GLN A 26 -13.76 -27.67 12.02
CA GLN A 26 -15.07 -28.11 12.50
C GLN A 26 -15.04 -29.57 13.00
N ARG A 27 -14.33 -30.47 12.29
CA ARG A 27 -14.14 -31.86 12.74
C ARG A 27 -13.39 -31.93 14.06
N LEU A 28 -12.32 -31.15 14.21
CA LEU A 28 -11.55 -31.10 15.46
C LEU A 28 -12.42 -30.66 16.64
N ILE A 29 -13.25 -29.63 16.48
CA ILE A 29 -14.16 -29.17 17.54
C ILE A 29 -15.15 -30.26 17.94
N ARG A 30 -15.74 -30.97 16.97
CA ARG A 30 -16.64 -32.10 17.25
C ARG A 30 -15.93 -33.19 18.05
N THR A 31 -14.73 -33.59 17.61
CA THR A 31 -13.94 -34.61 18.34
C THR A 31 -13.53 -34.15 19.74
N PHE A 32 -13.30 -32.86 19.94
CA PHE A 32 -13.01 -32.30 21.27
C PHE A 32 -14.24 -32.36 22.18
N ILE A 33 -15.42 -32.00 21.67
CA ILE A 33 -16.69 -32.11 22.40
C ILE A 33 -16.95 -33.56 22.82
N ASP A 34 -16.73 -34.52 21.92
CA ASP A 34 -16.92 -35.95 22.21
C ASP A 34 -15.93 -36.44 23.28
N ARG A 35 -14.67 -36.00 23.23
CA ARG A 35 -13.67 -36.33 24.25
C ARG A 35 -14.03 -35.69 25.59
N ALA A 36 -14.37 -34.39 25.59
CA ALA A 36 -14.78 -33.68 26.79
C ALA A 36 -15.98 -34.34 27.45
N LYS A 37 -16.99 -34.74 26.67
CA LYS A 37 -18.15 -35.51 27.15
C LYS A 37 -17.71 -36.82 27.82
N LYS A 38 -16.90 -37.64 27.14
CA LYS A 38 -16.41 -38.91 27.70
C LYS A 38 -15.62 -38.73 29.00
N THR A 39 -14.77 -37.71 29.07
CA THR A 39 -14.01 -37.40 30.29
C THR A 39 -14.92 -36.93 31.43
N LEU A 40 -15.95 -36.15 31.12
CA LEU A 40 -16.93 -35.71 32.11
C LEU A 40 -17.78 -36.87 32.64
N ASP A 41 -18.21 -37.77 31.75
CA ASP A 41 -18.97 -38.98 32.13
C ASP A 41 -18.15 -39.88 33.05
N GLN A 42 -16.84 -40.04 32.78
CA GLN A 42 -15.91 -40.82 33.60
C GLN A 42 -15.59 -40.16 34.94
N GLY A 43 -15.39 -38.83 34.96
CA GLY A 43 -14.98 -38.10 36.16
C GLY A 43 -16.13 -37.78 37.13
N HIS A 44 -17.35 -37.62 36.64
CA HIS A 44 -18.47 -37.10 37.42
C HIS A 44 -19.66 -38.06 37.59
N ASN A 45 -19.50 -39.37 37.34
CA ASN A 45 -20.53 -40.40 37.60
C ASN A 45 -21.93 -39.97 37.07
N GLN A 46 -21.95 -39.45 35.82
CA GLN A 46 -23.15 -39.01 35.09
C GLN A 46 -23.91 -37.79 35.67
N LYS A 47 -23.33 -37.03 36.60
CA LYS A 47 -23.97 -35.83 37.19
C LYS A 47 -23.63 -34.52 36.48
N ALA A 48 -22.93 -34.56 35.36
CA ALA A 48 -22.48 -33.36 34.66
C ALA A 48 -23.26 -33.14 33.36
N VAL A 49 -23.65 -31.88 33.11
CA VAL A 49 -24.37 -31.46 31.90
C VAL A 49 -23.45 -30.57 31.07
N LEU A 50 -23.24 -30.95 29.81
CA LEU A 50 -22.50 -30.14 28.83
C LEU A 50 -23.49 -29.37 27.95
N MET A 51 -23.46 -28.04 28.05
CA MET A 51 -24.22 -27.15 27.18
C MET A 51 -23.28 -26.54 26.13
N VAL A 52 -23.58 -26.73 24.85
CA VAL A 52 -22.86 -26.11 23.73
C VAL A 52 -23.76 -25.05 23.13
N ILE A 53 -23.31 -23.79 23.18
CA ILE A 53 -24.02 -22.65 22.60
C ILE A 53 -23.28 -22.27 21.33
N THR A 54 -23.98 -22.26 20.19
CA THR A 54 -23.44 -21.78 18.92
C THR A 54 -23.96 -20.38 18.65
N GLN A 55 -23.05 -19.43 18.43
CA GLN A 55 -23.40 -18.07 18.03
C GLN A 55 -23.13 -17.91 16.53
N ASN A 56 -24.15 -17.51 15.76
CA ASN A 56 -24.06 -17.32 14.31
C ASN A 56 -23.87 -15.84 13.99
N ASP A 57 -22.62 -15.38 13.95
CA ASP A 57 -22.24 -13.98 13.73
C ASP A 57 -21.85 -13.69 12.27
N LYS A 58 -22.52 -14.29 11.28
CA LYS A 58 -22.22 -14.10 9.84
C LYS A 58 -22.18 -12.63 9.40
N ASN A 59 -22.93 -11.75 10.08
CA ASN A 59 -23.02 -10.31 9.78
C ASN A 59 -22.40 -9.42 10.87
N ALA A 60 -21.65 -9.98 11.84
CA ALA A 60 -21.02 -9.14 12.85
C ALA A 60 -19.86 -8.37 12.21
N ALA A 61 -19.97 -7.04 12.19
CA ALA A 61 -18.92 -6.16 11.70
C ALA A 61 -17.56 -6.59 12.26
N LEU A 62 -16.57 -6.74 11.38
CA LEU A 62 -15.20 -7.05 11.76
C LEU A 62 -14.65 -5.85 12.54
N ILE A 63 -14.79 -5.86 13.87
CA ILE A 63 -14.24 -4.81 14.72
C ILE A 63 -12.73 -5.03 14.77
N ARG A 64 -11.99 -4.30 13.93
CA ARG A 64 -10.54 -4.21 14.03
C ARG A 64 -10.21 -3.67 15.43
N LYS A 65 -9.49 -4.45 16.23
CA LYS A 65 -8.85 -3.92 17.44
C LYS A 65 -7.75 -2.95 17.00
N THR A 66 -8.08 -1.68 16.83
CA THR A 66 -7.08 -0.63 16.62
C THR A 66 -6.37 -0.39 17.94
N ARG A 67 -5.04 -0.43 17.93
CA ARG A 67 -4.25 0.00 19.09
C ARG A 67 -4.58 1.46 19.38
N SER A 68 -4.67 1.78 20.67
CA SER A 68 -4.92 3.15 21.13
C SER A 68 -3.77 4.03 20.67
N LEU A 69 -4.09 5.21 20.12
CA LEU A 69 -3.09 6.19 19.70
C LEU A 69 -2.32 6.80 20.89
N LEU A 70 -2.75 6.53 22.13
CA LEU A 70 -2.07 6.96 23.36
C LEU A 70 -1.04 5.96 23.89
N GLU A 71 -0.84 4.83 23.21
CA GLU A 71 0.16 3.85 23.66
C GLU A 71 1.56 4.35 23.32
N GLU A 72 2.24 4.88 24.33
CA GLU A 72 3.59 5.46 24.23
C GLU A 72 4.61 4.37 23.84
N PRO A 73 5.37 4.56 22.74
CA PRO A 73 6.40 3.61 22.37
C PRO A 73 7.52 3.64 23.41
N VAL A 74 7.74 2.51 24.08
CA VAL A 74 8.87 2.33 24.99
C VAL A 74 10.17 2.54 24.20
N PRO A 75 10.94 3.60 24.45
CA PRO A 75 12.17 3.85 23.73
C PRO A 75 13.22 2.89 24.25
N LEU A 76 13.61 1.91 23.44
CA LEU A 76 14.82 1.13 23.68
C LEU A 76 16.01 2.02 23.29
N ALA A 77 16.89 2.27 24.24
CA ALA A 77 18.02 3.18 24.16
C ALA A 77 18.87 2.96 22.90
N GLY A 78 18.93 3.97 22.01
CA GLY A 78 19.85 3.93 20.87
C GLY A 78 19.63 4.94 19.73
N GLU A 79 18.52 5.68 19.67
CA GLU A 79 18.24 6.56 18.52
C GLU A 79 18.23 8.04 18.92
N GLN A 80 19.42 8.58 19.14
CA GLN A 80 19.67 10.01 18.98
C GLN A 80 20.85 10.12 18.00
N GLU A 81 20.76 11.07 17.06
CA GLU A 81 21.71 11.37 15.98
C GLU A 81 21.43 10.68 14.63
N LEU A 82 20.52 11.25 13.83
CA LEU A 82 20.57 11.38 12.35
C LEU A 82 19.19 11.80 11.80
N ALA A 83 18.72 12.97 12.22
CA ALA A 83 17.50 13.58 11.71
C ALA A 83 17.80 14.64 10.64
N GLU A 84 18.17 14.19 9.43
CA GLU A 84 17.80 14.84 8.16
C GLU A 84 17.64 13.75 7.10
N GLY A 85 16.38 13.36 6.81
CA GLY A 85 16.05 12.33 5.83
C GLY A 85 15.78 10.96 6.44
N SER A 86 14.70 10.86 7.23
CA SER A 86 14.20 9.65 7.89
C SER A 86 13.87 8.52 6.88
N LYS A 87 14.89 7.79 6.43
CA LYS A 87 14.73 6.39 6.03
C LYS A 87 14.77 5.55 7.29
N ASN A 88 13.65 5.48 7.97
CA ASN A 88 13.39 4.42 8.93
C ASN A 88 13.39 3.11 8.13
N VAL A 89 14.52 2.42 8.09
CA VAL A 89 14.59 1.06 7.55
C VAL A 89 13.89 0.16 8.56
N SER A 90 12.56 0.23 8.59
CA SER A 90 11.75 -0.77 9.24
C SER A 90 12.08 -2.12 8.59
N SER A 91 12.33 -3.15 9.39
CA SER A 91 12.70 -4.51 8.95
C SER A 91 11.56 -5.25 8.22
N TRP A 92 10.60 -4.50 7.72
CA TRP A 92 9.32 -4.95 7.20
C TRP A 92 9.14 -4.32 5.82
N ASN A 93 8.55 -5.07 4.88
CA ASN A 93 8.22 -4.57 3.55
C ASN A 93 7.00 -3.62 3.62
N LEU A 94 7.17 -2.46 4.24
CA LEU A 94 6.16 -1.39 4.25
C LEU A 94 6.17 -0.67 2.91
N ALA A 95 4.98 -0.23 2.49
CA ALA A 95 4.85 0.65 1.34
C ALA A 95 5.45 2.02 1.67
N GLU A 96 6.03 2.66 0.66
CA GLU A 96 6.50 4.04 0.77
C GLU A 96 5.33 4.96 1.11
N GLU A 97 5.56 5.92 2.02
CA GLU A 97 4.56 6.92 2.36
C GLU A 97 4.41 7.91 1.20
N VAL A 98 3.34 7.73 0.41
CA VAL A 98 3.00 8.64 -0.69
C VAL A 98 2.07 9.73 -0.17
N ASN A 99 2.40 10.99 -0.47
CA ASN A 99 1.55 12.12 -0.14
C ASN A 99 0.20 12.02 -0.89
N MET A 100 -0.91 12.32 -0.22
CA MET A 100 -2.25 12.33 -0.82
C MET A 100 -2.35 13.30 -2.01
N ASP A 101 -1.61 14.40 -1.97
CA ASP A 101 -1.59 15.44 -3.01
C ASP A 101 -0.59 15.16 -4.15
N PHE A 102 -0.01 13.95 -4.18
CA PHE A 102 0.97 13.55 -5.19
C PHE A 102 0.44 13.75 -6.62
N HIS A 103 -0.81 13.40 -6.88
CA HIS A 103 -1.44 13.51 -8.20
C HIS A 103 -1.49 14.96 -8.72
N VAL A 104 -1.79 15.91 -7.84
CA VAL A 104 -1.88 17.34 -8.17
C VAL A 104 -0.48 17.87 -8.47
N SER A 105 0.48 17.56 -7.59
CA SER A 105 1.88 17.99 -7.73
C SER A 105 2.52 17.44 -9.01
N PHE A 106 2.27 16.16 -9.31
CA PHE A 106 2.74 15.51 -10.52
C PHE A 106 2.19 16.15 -11.78
N ALA A 107 0.87 16.35 -11.86
CA ALA A 107 0.24 16.96 -13.02
C ALA A 107 0.78 18.38 -13.28
N LEU A 108 0.90 19.19 -12.22
CA LEU A 108 1.41 20.55 -12.32
C LEU A 108 2.84 20.56 -12.87
N LEU A 109 3.73 19.75 -12.30
CA LEU A 109 5.12 19.64 -12.79
C LEU A 109 5.19 19.13 -14.23
N ALA A 110 4.41 18.10 -14.58
CA ALA A 110 4.39 17.53 -15.91
C ALA A 110 3.98 18.57 -16.96
N PHE A 111 2.84 19.24 -16.78
CA PHE A 111 2.36 20.22 -17.76
C PHE A 111 3.26 21.47 -17.84
N VAL A 112 3.77 21.96 -16.72
CA VAL A 112 4.71 23.09 -16.70
C VAL A 112 6.00 22.73 -17.46
N SER A 113 6.56 21.54 -17.21
CA SER A 113 7.78 21.10 -17.90
C SER A 113 7.57 20.96 -19.42
N ILE A 114 6.45 20.38 -19.84
CA ILE A 114 6.11 20.22 -21.26
C ILE A 114 5.95 21.57 -21.95
N LEU A 115 5.22 22.50 -21.33
CA LEU A 115 5.04 23.86 -21.86
C LEU A 115 6.37 24.59 -21.99
N LEU A 116 7.24 24.48 -20.99
CA LEU A 116 8.54 25.12 -20.99
C LEU A 116 9.43 24.56 -22.11
N ILE A 117 9.48 23.24 -22.26
CA ILE A 117 10.24 22.58 -23.34
C ILE A 117 9.73 23.05 -24.70
N LEU A 118 8.41 23.11 -24.89
CA LEU A 118 7.80 23.49 -26.16
C LEU A 118 8.05 24.97 -26.49
N MET A 119 8.03 25.85 -25.48
CA MET A 119 8.40 27.27 -25.62
C MET A 119 9.86 27.43 -26.03
N VAL A 120 10.78 26.79 -25.32
CA VAL A 120 12.22 26.85 -25.63
C VAL A 120 12.48 26.32 -27.04
N PHE A 121 11.85 25.20 -27.40
CA PHE A 121 11.95 24.62 -28.72
C PHE A 121 11.43 25.57 -29.80
N GLY A 122 10.26 26.18 -29.59
CA GLY A 122 9.67 27.15 -30.52
C GLY A 122 10.56 28.37 -30.76
N ILE A 123 11.12 28.93 -29.70
CA ILE A 123 12.06 30.06 -29.78
C ILE A 123 13.36 29.63 -30.49
N SER A 124 13.88 28.44 -30.19
CA SER A 124 15.09 27.91 -30.84
C SER A 124 14.90 27.74 -32.34
N VAL A 125 13.76 27.21 -32.78
CA VAL A 125 13.42 27.08 -34.19
C VAL A 125 13.23 28.45 -34.83
N GLY A 126 12.56 29.38 -34.13
CA GLY A 126 12.41 30.77 -34.58
C GLY A 126 13.76 31.42 -34.86
N LEU A 127 14.69 31.35 -33.92
CA LEU A 127 16.05 31.87 -34.07
C LEU A 127 16.83 31.18 -35.20
N TRP A 128 16.66 29.87 -35.37
CA TRP A 128 17.32 29.10 -36.42
C TRP A 128 16.94 29.57 -37.83
N PHE A 129 15.69 29.99 -38.03
CA PHE A 129 15.16 30.41 -39.33
C PHE A 129 15.03 31.93 -39.49
N ILE A 130 15.65 32.73 -38.62
CA ILE A 130 15.77 34.17 -38.86
C ILE A 130 16.64 34.39 -40.11
N ASP A 131 16.03 34.93 -41.17
CA ASP A 131 16.77 35.44 -42.32
C ASP A 131 17.53 36.70 -41.85
N PRO A 132 18.88 36.75 -41.92
CA PRO A 132 19.70 37.86 -41.41
C PRO A 132 19.52 39.19 -42.17
N GLY A 133 18.42 39.35 -42.91
CA GLY A 133 18.15 40.48 -43.76
C GLY A 133 18.88 40.33 -45.08
N ARG A 134 18.14 40.46 -46.17
CA ARG A 134 18.69 40.63 -47.53
C ARG A 134 19.30 42.03 -47.72
N ASP A 135 19.96 42.54 -46.69
CA ASP A 135 20.60 43.83 -46.75
C ASP A 135 21.84 43.73 -47.62
N SER A 136 21.95 44.73 -48.49
CA SER A 136 22.80 44.79 -49.67
C SER A 136 24.27 44.39 -49.48
N ILE A 137 24.78 44.30 -48.26
CA ILE A 137 26.13 43.84 -47.93
C ILE A 137 26.33 42.38 -48.37
N ILE A 138 25.50 41.42 -47.96
CA ILE A 138 25.71 40.00 -48.32
C ILE A 138 25.68 39.81 -49.84
N TYR A 139 24.78 40.50 -50.54
CA TYR A 139 24.72 40.46 -52.01
C TYR A 139 25.88 41.21 -52.68
N ARG A 140 26.39 42.31 -52.12
CA ARG A 140 27.60 43.00 -52.62
C ARG A 140 28.85 42.15 -52.50
N TRP A 141 28.96 41.36 -51.43
CA TRP A 141 30.10 40.47 -51.21
C TRP A 141 30.01 39.17 -52.03
N THR A 142 28.80 38.62 -52.23
CA THR A 142 28.61 37.35 -52.96
C THR A 142 28.39 37.50 -54.48
N GLN A 143 27.98 38.67 -54.97
CA GLN A 143 27.81 38.94 -56.41
C GLN A 143 29.01 39.64 -57.06
N GLN A 144 30.23 39.41 -56.58
CA GLN A 144 31.41 39.71 -57.41
C GLN A 144 31.43 38.75 -58.59
N ARG A 145 30.68 39.07 -59.66
CA ARG A 145 30.81 38.43 -60.97
C ARG A 145 32.27 38.55 -61.38
N ILE A 146 33.02 37.45 -61.30
CA ILE A 146 34.23 37.29 -62.11
C ILE A 146 33.77 37.41 -63.56
N LYS A 147 34.21 38.48 -64.23
CA LYS A 147 34.14 38.55 -65.69
C LYS A 147 35.02 37.41 -66.20
N ARG A 148 34.39 36.43 -66.83
CA ARG A 148 35.10 35.50 -67.70
C ARG A 148 35.24 36.21 -69.03
N ASP A 149 36.46 36.65 -69.32
CA ASP A 149 36.89 37.04 -70.66
C ASP A 149 36.95 35.82 -71.57
#